data_AF-A0A951NMA8-F1
#
_entry.id   AF-A0A951NMA8-F1
#
_cell.length_a   1.000
_cell.length_b   1.000
_cell.length_c   1.000
_cell.angle_alpha   90.00
_cell.angle_beta   90.00
_cell.angle_gamma   90.00
#
_symmetry.space_group_name_H-M   'P 1'
#
loop_
_entity.id
_entity.type
_entity.pdbx_description
1 polymer ?
#
loop_
_entity_poly.entity_id
_entity_poly.type
_entity_poly.pdbx_seq_one_letter_code
_entity_poly.pdbx_strand_id
1 'polypeptide(L)'
;MRTLVPALAALLLLGACGSDVDPPEPTGTSLRPDSFRRVLVELTVARLEALPDTQAWEERRGEILERYGVTAGDLRAFVEAWGRNDEVMEGIYRSVGAAIDSVANARSPGEGAEPFPGVRTGEPVPADSL
;
A
#
# COMPACT_ATOMS: atom_id res chain seq x y z
N MET A 1 59.22 12.60 30.14
CA MET A 1 58.60 13.94 30.22
C MET A 1 57.43 14.00 29.25
N ARG A 2 56.22 14.23 29.78
CA ARG A 2 55.12 15.09 29.25
C ARG A 2 54.73 14.91 27.78
N THR A 3 53.68 14.13 27.45
CA THR A 3 52.28 14.59 27.21
C THR A 3 52.16 15.83 26.35
N LEU A 4 51.43 15.75 25.22
CA LEU A 4 50.27 16.60 24.90
C LEU A 4 49.58 16.15 23.59
N VAL A 5 48.34 15.69 23.76
CA VAL A 5 47.21 15.60 22.81
C VAL A 5 46.38 16.88 23.05
N PRO A 6 45.41 17.31 22.22
CA PRO A 6 45.31 17.56 20.77
C PRO A 6 44.93 19.05 20.49
N ALA A 7 44.82 19.47 19.23
CA ALA A 7 44.04 20.66 18.82
C ALA A 7 43.19 20.22 17.61
N LEU A 8 41.98 19.72 17.77
CA LEU A 8 40.72 20.38 18.13
C LEU A 8 40.45 21.69 17.37
N ALA A 9 39.54 21.54 16.39
CA ALA A 9 38.51 22.48 15.97
C ALA A 9 38.94 23.80 15.33
N ALA A 10 38.72 23.92 14.02
CA ALA A 10 37.82 24.94 13.48
C ALA A 10 37.60 24.69 11.98
N LEU A 11 36.43 25.11 11.49
CA LEU A 11 35.93 25.01 10.13
C LEU A 11 35.43 23.62 9.72
N LEU A 12 34.14 23.39 9.97
CA LEU A 12 33.18 22.92 8.95
C LEU A 12 31.75 23.01 9.55
N LEU A 13 31.35 24.21 9.98
CA LEU A 13 29.96 24.55 10.33
C LEU A 13 29.34 25.36 9.19
N LEU A 14 29.22 24.74 8.02
CA LEU A 14 28.44 25.24 6.89
C LEU A 14 27.70 24.03 6.31
N GLY A 15 26.46 23.83 6.75
CA GLY A 15 25.61 22.74 6.26
C GLY A 15 24.62 22.16 7.27
N ALA A 16 24.02 22.99 8.12
CA ALA A 16 22.80 22.60 8.82
C ALA A 16 21.62 22.71 7.83
N CYS A 17 21.51 21.74 6.93
CA CYS A 17 20.25 21.39 6.28
C CYS A 17 19.86 20.03 6.84
N GLY A 18 18.66 19.96 7.43
CA GLY A 18 18.11 18.75 8.01
C GLY A 18 18.27 17.59 7.04
N SER A 19 19.10 16.63 7.41
CA SER A 19 18.99 15.30 6.85
C SER A 19 17.99 14.60 7.76
N ASP A 20 16.73 14.55 7.32
CA ASP A 20 15.88 13.40 7.64
C ASP A 20 16.71 12.17 7.25
N VAL A 21 17.38 11.58 8.24
CA VAL A 21 18.15 10.36 8.03
C VAL A 21 17.08 9.28 7.94
N ASP A 22 16.70 8.93 6.71
CA ASP A 22 15.89 7.76 6.45
C ASP A 22 16.50 6.58 7.21
N PRO A 23 15.68 5.82 7.95
CA PRO A 23 16.18 4.63 8.64
C PRO A 23 16.88 3.72 7.62
N PRO A 24 18.00 3.10 8.00
CA PRO A 24 18.79 2.31 7.07
C PRO A 24 17.93 1.22 6.43
N GLU A 25 17.97 1.13 5.10
CA GLU A 25 17.27 0.06 4.39
C GLU A 25 17.78 -1.31 4.88
N PRO A 26 16.90 -2.26 5.21
CA PRO A 26 17.28 -3.59 5.64
C PRO A 26 18.04 -4.30 4.52
N THR A 27 19.28 -4.64 4.84
CA THR A 27 20.16 -5.50 4.04
C THR A 27 19.64 -6.93 4.04
N GLY A 28 18.77 -7.26 3.09
CA GLY A 28 18.17 -8.60 2.98
C GLY A 28 17.19 -8.76 1.83
N THR A 29 16.72 -7.66 1.23
CA THR A 29 15.88 -7.69 0.04
C THR A 29 16.46 -6.77 -1.04
N SER A 30 16.45 -7.25 -2.29
CA SER A 30 16.75 -6.43 -3.47
C SER A 30 15.54 -5.60 -3.91
N LEU A 31 14.35 -5.92 -3.39
CA LEU A 31 13.09 -5.32 -3.79
C LEU A 31 12.83 -4.06 -2.97
N ARG A 32 12.67 -2.93 -3.66
CA ARG A 32 12.32 -1.67 -3.01
C ARG A 32 10.83 -1.64 -2.62
N PRO A 33 10.45 -0.88 -1.58
CA PRO A 33 9.05 -0.76 -1.15
C PRO A 33 8.07 -0.41 -2.27
N ASP A 34 8.45 0.51 -3.15
CA ASP A 34 7.62 0.90 -4.31
C ASP A 34 7.39 -0.23 -5.30
N SER A 35 8.42 -1.03 -5.57
CA SER A 35 8.33 -2.18 -6.48
C SER A 35 7.47 -3.28 -5.87
N PHE A 36 7.67 -3.57 -4.57
CA PHE A 36 6.83 -4.54 -3.85
C PHE A 36 5.36 -4.12 -3.87
N ARG A 37 5.07 -2.84 -3.58
CA ARG A 37 3.71 -2.28 -3.61
C ARG A 37 3.04 -2.48 -4.96
N ARG A 38 3.71 -2.14 -6.06
CA ARG A 38 3.15 -2.28 -7.42
C ARG A 38 2.84 -3.73 -7.76
N VAL A 39 3.78 -4.63 -7.48
CA VAL A 39 3.60 -6.07 -7.71
C VAL A 39 2.43 -6.61 -6.88
N LEU A 40 2.36 -6.26 -5.59
CA LEU A 40 1.30 -6.74 -4.72
C LEU A 40 -0.08 -6.24 -5.17
N VAL A 41 -0.21 -4.96 -5.54
CA VAL A 41 -1.45 -4.41 -6.09
C VAL A 41 -1.89 -5.17 -7.35
N GLU A 42 -0.98 -5.39 -8.29
CA GLU A 42 -1.31 -6.07 -9.55
C GLU A 42 -1.69 -7.53 -9.31
N LEU A 43 -0.99 -8.23 -8.41
CA LEU A 43 -1.33 -9.59 -7.97
C LEU A 43 -2.72 -9.62 -7.33
N THR A 44 -3.07 -8.67 -6.47
CA THR A 44 -4.39 -8.62 -5.83
C THR A 44 -5.50 -8.39 -6.87
N VAL A 45 -5.34 -7.42 -7.77
CA VAL A 45 -6.33 -7.15 -8.83
C VAL A 45 -6.50 -8.36 -9.73
N ALA A 46 -5.41 -8.94 -10.21
CA ALA A 46 -5.46 -10.13 -11.06
C ALA A 46 -6.11 -11.32 -10.35
N ARG A 47 -5.89 -11.49 -9.03
CA ARG A 47 -6.58 -12.54 -8.27
C ARG A 47 -8.08 -12.30 -8.23
N LEU A 48 -8.52 -11.08 -7.96
CA LEU A 48 -9.94 -10.73 -7.91
C LEU A 48 -10.61 -10.94 -9.27
N GLU A 49 -9.94 -10.60 -10.37
CA GLU A 49 -10.42 -10.78 -11.75
C GLU A 49 -10.53 -12.24 -12.16
N ALA A 50 -9.60 -13.07 -11.71
CA ALA A 50 -9.57 -14.49 -12.05
C ALA A 50 -10.58 -15.35 -11.26
N LEU A 51 -11.22 -14.84 -10.20
CA LEU A 51 -12.14 -15.66 -9.39
C LEU A 51 -13.33 -16.20 -10.21
N PRO A 52 -13.72 -17.49 -10.05
CA PRO A 52 -13.14 -18.50 -9.16
C PRO A 52 -12.00 -19.33 -9.79
N ASP A 53 -11.61 -19.03 -11.02
CA ASP A 53 -10.62 -19.77 -11.79
C ASP A 53 -9.21 -19.66 -11.17
N THR A 54 -8.74 -20.77 -10.61
CA THR A 54 -7.42 -20.85 -9.98
C THR A 54 -6.32 -21.07 -11.01
N GLN A 55 -6.61 -21.71 -12.14
CA GLN A 55 -5.60 -21.92 -13.17
C GLN A 55 -5.29 -20.61 -13.89
N ALA A 56 -6.33 -19.85 -14.28
CA ALA A 56 -6.16 -18.52 -14.86
C ALA A 56 -5.39 -17.58 -13.91
N TRP A 57 -5.62 -17.70 -12.61
CA TRP A 57 -4.86 -16.97 -11.60
C TRP A 57 -3.37 -17.34 -11.60
N GLU A 58 -3.01 -18.63 -11.57
CA GLU A 58 -1.61 -19.04 -11.52
C GLU A 58 -0.83 -18.66 -12.79
N GLU A 59 -1.47 -18.77 -13.96
CA GLU A 59 -0.91 -18.29 -15.23
C GLU A 59 -0.64 -16.78 -15.16
N ARG A 60 -1.64 -16.00 -14.75
CA ARG A 60 -1.52 -14.55 -14.63
C ARG A 60 -0.50 -14.11 -13.58
N ARG A 61 -0.42 -14.83 -12.46
CA ARG A 61 0.59 -14.61 -11.42
C ARG A 61 2.00 -14.80 -11.98
N GLY A 62 2.23 -15.86 -12.76
CA GLY A 62 3.51 -16.11 -13.41
C GLY A 62 3.93 -14.94 -14.32
N GLU A 63 3.03 -14.49 -15.18
CA GLU A 63 3.28 -13.35 -16.08
C GLU A 63 3.60 -12.05 -15.34
N ILE A 64 2.89 -11.77 -14.24
CA ILE A 64 3.15 -10.58 -13.42
C ILE A 64 4.56 -10.66 -12.82
N LEU A 65 4.88 -11.77 -12.16
CA LEU A 65 6.18 -11.96 -11.53
C LEU A 65 7.34 -11.86 -12.55
N GLU A 66 7.19 -12.47 -13.72
CA GLU A 66 8.16 -12.37 -14.81
C GLU A 66 8.33 -10.93 -15.31
N ARG A 67 7.24 -10.21 -15.56
CA ARG A 67 7.28 -8.83 -16.07
C ARG A 67 8.04 -7.87 -15.16
N TYR A 68 7.92 -8.04 -13.84
CA TYR A 68 8.64 -7.22 -12.87
C TYR A 68 10.04 -7.75 -12.55
N GLY A 69 10.42 -8.92 -13.06
CA GLY A 69 11.66 -9.59 -12.70
C GLY A 69 11.72 -9.95 -11.21
N VAL A 70 10.57 -10.30 -10.61
CA VAL A 70 10.41 -10.57 -9.18
C VAL A 70 10.04 -12.02 -8.97
N THR A 71 10.72 -12.70 -8.06
CA THR A 71 10.37 -14.06 -7.66
C THR A 71 9.47 -14.07 -6.43
N ALA A 72 8.82 -15.22 -6.18
CA ALA A 72 8.12 -15.42 -4.91
C ALA A 72 9.08 -15.36 -3.69
N GLY A 73 10.37 -15.68 -3.89
CA GLY A 73 11.40 -15.53 -2.87
C GLY A 73 11.66 -14.07 -2.52
N ASP A 74 11.72 -13.18 -3.52
CA ASP A 74 11.93 -11.75 -3.31
C ASP A 74 10.76 -11.10 -2.55
N LEU A 75 9.52 -11.49 -2.87
CA LEU A 75 8.34 -11.05 -2.12
C LEU A 75 8.41 -11.49 -0.66
N ARG A 76 8.83 -12.73 -0.40
CA ARG A 76 8.99 -13.24 0.97
C ARG A 76 10.09 -12.50 1.71
N ALA A 77 11.26 -12.33 1.08
CA ALA A 77 12.39 -11.61 1.67
C ALA A 77 12.03 -10.15 1.99
N PHE A 78 11.21 -9.50 1.15
CA PHE A 78 10.67 -8.18 1.45
C PHE A 78 9.84 -8.17 2.74
N VAL A 79 8.88 -9.10 2.88
CA VAL A 79 8.03 -9.18 4.08
C VAL A 79 8.85 -9.53 5.32
N GLU A 80 9.86 -10.38 5.21
CA GLU A 80 10.77 -10.69 6.34
C GLU A 80 11.57 -9.47 6.79
N ALA A 81 12.03 -8.64 5.84
CA ALA A 81 12.82 -7.45 6.10
C ALA A 81 11.99 -6.26 6.62
N TRP A 82 10.81 -6.03 6.01
CA TRP A 82 10.01 -4.82 6.21
C TRP A 82 8.66 -5.06 6.89
N GLY A 83 8.24 -6.31 7.09
CA GLY A 83 6.89 -6.63 7.57
C GLY A 83 6.57 -6.14 8.99
N ARG A 84 7.57 -5.71 9.76
CA ARG A 84 7.40 -5.06 11.08
C ARG A 84 7.57 -3.54 11.04
N ASN A 85 7.83 -2.97 9.88
CA ASN A 85 7.86 -1.52 9.69
C ASN A 85 6.44 -1.05 9.39
N ASP A 86 5.77 -0.52 10.42
CA ASP A 86 4.37 -0.13 10.33
C ASP A 86 4.12 0.93 9.27
N GLU A 87 5.00 1.94 9.14
CA GLU A 87 4.84 3.02 8.16
C GLU A 87 4.89 2.51 6.72
N VAL A 88 5.88 1.65 6.41
CA VAL A 88 6.03 1.03 5.09
C VAL A 88 4.83 0.13 4.78
N MET A 89 4.46 -0.73 5.73
CA MET A 89 3.37 -1.68 5.53
C MET A 89 2.00 -1.00 5.45
N GLU A 90 1.74 0.05 6.22
CA GLU A 90 0.51 0.84 6.13
C GLU A 90 0.37 1.45 4.74
N GLY A 91 1.43 2.06 4.20
CA GLY A 91 1.43 2.60 2.84
C GLY A 91 1.12 1.56 1.77
N ILE A 92 1.66 0.34 1.92
CA ILE A 92 1.38 -0.80 1.04
C ILE A 92 -0.09 -1.22 1.16
N TYR A 93 -0.60 -1.46 2.38
CA TYR A 93 -1.97 -1.91 2.58
C TYR A 93 -3.01 -0.89 2.12
N ARG A 94 -2.76 0.40 2.34
CA ARG A 94 -3.62 1.48 1.83
C ARG A 94 -3.72 1.42 0.30
N SER A 95 -2.62 1.15 -0.38
CA SER A 95 -2.58 1.05 -1.84
C SER A 95 -3.32 -0.18 -2.36
N VAL A 96 -3.18 -1.31 -1.67
CA VAL A 96 -3.95 -2.54 -1.97
C VAL A 96 -5.44 -2.30 -1.76
N GLY A 97 -5.84 -1.68 -0.64
CA GLY A 97 -7.24 -1.34 -0.36
C GLY A 97 -7.87 -0.48 -1.47
N ALA A 98 -7.18 0.60 -1.88
CA ALA A 98 -7.65 1.45 -2.97
C ALA A 98 -7.82 0.70 -4.30
N ALA A 99 -6.94 -0.26 -4.60
CA ALA A 99 -7.06 -1.09 -5.80
C ALA A 99 -8.26 -2.05 -5.73
N ILE A 100 -8.50 -2.65 -4.56
CA ILE A 100 -9.67 -3.50 -4.33
C ILE A 100 -10.96 -2.68 -4.51
N ASP A 101 -11.04 -1.50 -3.89
CA ASP A 101 -12.20 -0.60 -4.01
C ASP A 101 -12.44 -0.20 -5.47
N SER A 102 -11.37 0.09 -6.22
CA SER A 102 -11.48 0.38 -7.65
C SER A 102 -12.08 -0.78 -8.44
N VAL A 103 -11.64 -2.02 -8.19
CA VAL A 103 -12.18 -3.22 -8.86
C VAL A 103 -13.64 -3.45 -8.46
N ALA A 104 -13.97 -3.28 -7.18
CA ALA A 104 -15.34 -3.42 -6.68
C ALA A 104 -16.28 -2.39 -7.32
N ASN A 105 -15.88 -1.11 -7.35
CA ASN A 105 -16.66 -0.03 -7.96
C ASN A 105 -16.85 -0.23 -9.46
N ALA A 106 -15.84 -0.75 -10.18
CA ALA A 106 -15.97 -1.06 -11.60
C ALA A 106 -16.98 -2.20 -11.88
N ARG A 107 -17.16 -3.12 -10.92
CA ARG A 107 -18.12 -4.23 -11.01
C ARG A 107 -19.53 -3.85 -10.60
N SER A 108 -19.69 -2.73 -9.91
CA SER A 108 -20.98 -2.12 -9.59
C SER A 108 -21.21 -0.87 -10.46
N PRO A 109 -21.47 -1.03 -11.79
CA PRO A 109 -21.81 0.11 -12.62
C PRO A 109 -23.21 0.60 -12.23
N GLY A 110 -23.26 1.62 -11.36
CA GLY A 110 -24.48 2.32 -11.00
C GLY A 110 -25.53 1.42 -10.36
N GLU A 111 -25.39 1.15 -9.06
CA GLU A 111 -26.60 1.18 -8.24
C GLU A 111 -27.06 2.64 -8.27
N GLY A 112 -27.88 2.95 -9.29
CA GLY A 112 -28.66 4.17 -9.27
C GLY A 112 -29.27 4.25 -7.88
N ALA A 113 -29.18 5.42 -7.26
CA ALA A 113 -30.05 5.75 -6.16
C ALA A 113 -31.49 5.64 -6.67
N GLU A 114 -32.02 4.42 -6.74
CA GLU A 114 -33.45 4.17 -6.72
C GLU A 114 -33.87 4.73 -5.37
N PRO A 115 -34.62 5.84 -5.31
CA PRO A 115 -35.22 6.24 -4.06
C PRO A 115 -36.03 5.05 -3.60
N PHE A 116 -35.71 4.50 -2.41
CA PHE A 116 -36.49 3.43 -1.79
C PHE A 116 -37.98 3.74 -1.99
N PRO A 117 -38.72 2.92 -2.76
CA PRO A 117 -40.14 3.14 -2.95
C PRO A 117 -40.83 2.86 -1.62
N GLY A 118 -41.04 3.91 -0.83
CA GLY A 118 -41.65 3.79 0.49
C GLY A 118 -41.43 4.97 1.44
N VAL A 119 -40.39 5.78 1.28
CA VAL A 119 -40.18 6.95 2.16
C VAL A 119 -40.76 8.19 1.50
N ARG A 120 -42.07 8.39 1.66
CA ARG A 120 -42.68 9.70 1.42
C ARG A 120 -42.12 10.67 2.46
N THR A 121 -41.17 11.50 2.07
CA THR A 121 -40.85 12.72 2.80
C THR A 121 -42.07 13.64 2.79
N GLY A 122 -42.70 13.80 3.94
CA GLY A 122 -43.63 14.89 4.23
C GLY A 122 -45.10 14.60 3.93
N GLU A 123 -45.76 13.86 4.82
CA GLU A 123 -47.19 14.09 5.06
C GLU A 123 -47.32 14.62 6.51
N PRO A 124 -47.81 15.86 6.72
CA PRO A 124 -48.04 16.35 8.07
C PRO A 124 -49.18 15.55 8.72
N VAL A 125 -48.93 15.03 9.91
CA VAL A 125 -49.96 14.38 10.74
C VAL A 125 -51.05 15.41 11.04
N PRO A 126 -52.32 15.18 10.67
CA PRO A 126 -53.40 16.10 10.98
C PRO A 126 -53.58 16.19 12.51
N ALA A 127 -53.75 17.42 13.00
CA ALA A 127 -53.74 17.76 14.43
C ALA A 127 -54.96 17.24 15.22
N ASP A 128 -55.89 16.52 14.59
CA ASP A 128 -57.13 16.04 15.21
C ASP A 128 -57.05 14.61 15.75
N SER A 129 -55.84 14.08 15.98
CA SER A 129 -55.63 12.72 16.51
C SER A 129 -54.97 12.67 17.90
N LEU A 130 -55.23 13.67 18.75
CA LEU A 130 -54.96 13.61 20.19
C LEU A 130 -56.26 13.63 21.00
#